data_AF-A0A4Q0PFM7-F1
#
_entry.id   AF-A0A4Q0PFM7-F1
#
_cell.length_a   1.000
_cell.length_b   1.000
_cell.length_c   1.000
_cell.angle_alpha   90.00
_cell.angle_beta   90.00
_cell.angle_gamma   90.00
#
_symmetry.space_group_name_H-M   'P 1'
#
loop_
_entity.id
_entity.type
_entity.pdbx_description
1 polymer ?
#
loop_
_entity_poly.entity_id
_entity_poly.type
_entity_poly.pdbx_seq_one_letter_code
_entity_poly.pdbx_strand_id
1 'polypeptide(L)'
;MATMLDFFHYNEISPREKLGPTGRTIEANLKKRINAVIAIMRDMEKTQTKPTVAMIESLFQTEEPKKKPLILEKKFVEEKKEVRFREKRNQKNEL
;
A
#
# COMPACT_ATOMS: atom_id res chain seq x y z
N MET A 1 -12.50 35.04 -34.55
CA MET A 1 -12.07 33.81 -35.26
C MET A 1 -10.74 33.24 -34.75
N ALA A 2 -9.95 33.95 -33.93
CA ALA A 2 -8.68 33.42 -33.38
C ALA A 2 -8.86 32.40 -32.23
N THR A 3 -9.92 32.53 -31.43
CA THR A 3 -10.12 31.74 -30.20
C THR A 3 -10.11 30.22 -30.40
N MET A 4 -10.60 29.73 -31.54
CA MET A 4 -10.59 28.29 -31.85
C MET A 4 -9.17 27.78 -32.16
N LEU A 5 -8.37 28.56 -32.90
CA LEU A 5 -6.98 28.22 -33.18
C LEU A 5 -6.12 28.33 -31.92
N ASP A 6 -6.38 29.35 -31.10
CA ASP A 6 -5.75 29.55 -29.80
C ASP A 6 -6.04 28.38 -28.85
N PHE A 7 -7.27 27.84 -28.86
CA PHE A 7 -7.62 26.66 -28.07
C PHE A 7 -6.74 25.46 -28.41
N PHE A 8 -6.57 25.13 -29.70
CA PHE A 8 -5.70 24.04 -30.12
C PHE A 8 -4.24 24.29 -29.77
N HIS A 9 -3.79 25.54 -29.90
CA HIS A 9 -2.41 25.91 -29.56
C HIS A 9 -2.12 25.79 -28.06
N TYR A 10 -2.97 26.36 -27.20
CA TYR A 10 -2.78 26.34 -25.74
C TYR A 10 -2.98 24.96 -25.12
N ASN A 11 -3.82 24.11 -25.72
CA ASN A 11 -4.02 22.74 -25.24
C ASN A 11 -3.08 21.75 -25.92
N GLU A 12 -2.21 22.20 -26.83
CA GLU A 12 -1.27 21.36 -27.60
C GLU A 12 -1.96 20.21 -28.35
N ILE A 13 -3.20 20.44 -28.80
CA ILE A 13 -4.01 19.45 -29.52
C ILE A 13 -3.98 19.82 -31.00
N SER A 14 -3.74 18.83 -31.87
CA SER A 14 -3.83 19.06 -33.31
C SER A 14 -5.28 19.26 -33.75
N PRO A 15 -5.61 20.31 -34.55
CA PRO A 15 -6.96 20.49 -35.13
C PRO A 15 -7.41 19.32 -36.02
N ARG A 16 -6.46 18.46 -36.44
CA ARG A 16 -6.73 17.26 -37.26
C ARG A 16 -6.90 16.00 -36.43
N GLU A 17 -6.71 16.07 -35.11
CA GLU A 17 -6.78 14.90 -34.24
C GLU A 17 -8.22 14.48 -33.97
N LYS A 18 -8.49 13.17 -34.11
CA LYS A 18 -9.80 12.59 -33.83
C LYS A 18 -9.92 12.23 -32.35
N LEU A 19 -10.39 13.19 -31.56
CA LEU A 19 -10.64 13.01 -30.12
C LEU A 19 -11.88 12.17 -29.79
N GLY A 20 -12.62 11.73 -30.82
CA GLY A 20 -13.88 11.02 -30.66
C GLY A 20 -15.03 11.96 -30.27
N PRO A 21 -16.26 11.43 -30.19
CA PRO A 21 -17.46 12.24 -30.00
C PRO A 21 -17.60 12.82 -28.58
N THR A 22 -16.92 12.23 -27.58
CA THR A 22 -16.95 12.68 -26.19
C THR A 22 -15.61 12.47 -25.50
N GLY A 23 -15.29 13.30 -24.51
CA GLY A 23 -14.08 13.14 -23.68
C GLY A 23 -13.99 11.78 -22.98
N ARG A 24 -15.12 11.11 -22.74
CA ARG A 24 -15.17 9.74 -22.19
C ARG A 24 -14.47 8.72 -23.09
N THR A 25 -14.50 8.90 -24.41
CA THR A 25 -13.79 8.02 -25.35
C THR A 25 -12.27 8.18 -25.22
N ILE A 26 -11.79 9.41 -25.01
CA ILE A 26 -10.37 9.70 -24.75
C ILE A 26 -9.92 9.04 -23.45
N GLU A 27 -10.69 9.20 -22.38
CA GLU A 27 -10.40 8.60 -21.07
C GLU A 27 -10.32 7.07 -21.16
N ALA A 28 -11.28 6.44 -21.86
CA ALA A 28 -11.28 4.99 -22.06
C ALA A 28 -10.04 4.51 -22.85
N ASN A 29 -9.66 5.25 -23.89
CA ASN A 29 -8.46 4.94 -24.69
C ASN A 29 -7.17 5.12 -23.87
N LEU A 30 -7.08 6.18 -23.08
CA LEU A 30 -5.94 6.44 -22.21
C LEU A 30 -5.80 5.35 -21.14
N LYS A 31 -6.91 4.96 -20.51
CA LYS A 31 -6.95 3.88 -19.51
C LYS A 31 -6.46 2.55 -20.09
N LYS A 32 -6.86 2.21 -21.32
CA LYS A 32 -6.37 1.00 -22.02
C LYS A 32 -4.86 1.07 -22.26
N ARG A 33 -4.34 2.22 -22.71
CA ARG A 33 -2.90 2.42 -22.94
C ARG A 33 -2.10 2.29 -21.64
N ILE A 34 -2.56 2.90 -20.55
CA ILE A 34 -1.91 2.80 -19.23
C ILE A 34 -1.88 1.34 -18.76
N ASN A 35 -3.00 0.62 -18.87
CA ASN A 35 -3.05 -0.80 -18.50
C ASN A 35 -2.06 -1.65 -19.33
N ALA A 36 -1.91 -1.37 -20.62
CA ALA A 36 -0.94 -2.04 -21.48
C ALA A 36 0.50 -1.75 -21.04
N VAL A 37 0.83 -0.49 -20.73
CA VAL A 37 2.16 -0.11 -20.22
C VAL A 37 2.47 -0.81 -18.89
N ILE A 38 1.51 -0.87 -17.96
CA ILE A 38 1.65 -1.59 -16.69
C ILE A 38 1.92 -3.08 -16.95
N ALA A 39 1.21 -3.70 -17.90
CA ALA A 39 1.41 -5.10 -18.24
C ALA A 39 2.82 -5.34 -18.80
N ILE A 40 3.31 -4.47 -19.69
CA ILE A 40 4.67 -4.54 -20.25
C ILE A 40 5.71 -4.38 -19.13
N MET A 41 5.59 -3.36 -18.29
CA MET A 41 6.51 -3.15 -17.17
C MET A 41 6.55 -4.35 -16.21
N ARG A 42 5.38 -4.93 -15.91
CA ARG A 42 5.28 -6.14 -15.06
C ARG A 42 5.89 -7.37 -15.73
N ASP A 43 5.78 -7.49 -17.04
CA ASP A 43 6.40 -8.58 -17.78
C ASP A 43 7.94 -8.46 -17.79
N MET A 44 8.45 -7.26 -18.05
CA MET A 44 9.89 -6.94 -17.90
C MET A 44 10.39 -7.23 -16.49
N GLU A 45 9.59 -6.88 -15.46
CA GLU A 45 9.93 -7.14 -14.07
C GLU A 45 10.06 -8.65 -13.78
N LYS A 46 9.14 -9.46 -14.32
CA LYS A 46 9.13 -10.92 -14.12
C LYS A 46 10.24 -11.62 -14.91
N THR A 47 10.50 -11.21 -16.14
CA THR A 47 11.38 -11.91 -17.07
C THR A 47 12.84 -11.50 -16.94
N GLN A 48 13.13 -10.24 -16.61
CA GLN A 48 14.48 -9.69 -16.55
C GLN A 48 14.90 -9.33 -15.14
N THR A 49 14.21 -8.39 -14.49
CA THR A 49 14.75 -7.78 -13.27
C THR A 49 14.69 -8.71 -12.06
N LYS A 50 13.58 -9.43 -11.84
CA LYS A 50 13.45 -10.40 -10.72
C LYS A 50 14.48 -11.53 -10.73
N PRO A 51 14.68 -12.27 -11.84
CA PRO A 51 15.68 -13.33 -11.85
C PRO A 51 17.09 -12.76 -11.68
N THR A 52 17.41 -11.60 -12.26
CA THR A 52 18.72 -10.96 -12.05
C THR A 52 18.95 -10.60 -10.59
N VAL A 53 17.94 -10.03 -9.91
CA VAL A 53 18.01 -9.74 -8.46
C VAL A 53 18.23 -11.04 -7.67
N ALA A 54 17.44 -12.09 -7.93
CA ALA A 54 17.57 -13.37 -7.23
C ALA A 54 18.94 -14.04 -7.48
N MET A 55 19.49 -13.92 -8.69
CA MET A 55 20.82 -14.42 -9.01
C MET A 55 21.90 -13.65 -8.25
N ILE A 56 21.81 -12.33 -8.21
CA ILE A 56 22.73 -11.48 -7.44
C ILE A 56 22.65 -11.83 -5.95
N GLU A 57 21.45 -11.93 -5.38
CA GLU A 57 21.25 -12.34 -3.99
C GLU A 57 21.84 -13.73 -3.70
N SER A 58 21.70 -14.67 -4.64
CA SER A 58 22.27 -16.02 -4.54
C SER A 58 23.80 -16.01 -4.57
N LEU A 59 24.41 -15.16 -5.43
CA LEU A 59 25.87 -15.03 -5.55
C LEU A 59 26.49 -14.40 -4.32
N PHE A 60 25.83 -13.39 -3.74
CA PHE A 60 26.37 -12.65 -2.61
C PHE A 60 26.08 -13.31 -1.26
N GLN A 61 25.34 -14.43 -1.23
CA GLN A 61 24.87 -15.08 0.01
C GLN A 61 24.50 -14.01 1.04
N THR A 62 23.67 -13.03 0.63
CA THR A 62 23.15 -12.06 1.58
C THR A 62 22.27 -12.86 2.52
N GLU A 63 22.88 -13.42 3.57
CA GLU A 63 22.18 -13.99 4.70
C GLU A 63 21.20 -12.89 5.11
N GLU A 64 19.91 -13.12 4.90
CA GLU A 64 18.91 -12.24 5.46
C GLU A 64 19.30 -12.04 6.93
N PRO A 65 19.45 -10.80 7.41
CA PRO A 65 19.77 -10.60 8.82
C PRO A 65 18.69 -11.33 9.61
N LYS A 66 19.08 -12.44 10.26
CA LYS A 66 18.16 -13.33 10.99
C LYS A 66 17.22 -12.44 11.77
N LYS A 67 15.93 -12.42 11.40
CA LYS A 67 14.92 -11.60 12.06
C LYS A 67 14.98 -11.97 13.53
N LYS A 68 15.61 -11.12 14.34
CA LYS A 68 15.74 -11.35 15.77
C LYS A 68 14.32 -11.47 16.30
N PRO A 69 13.95 -12.58 16.97
CA PRO A 69 12.61 -12.72 17.51
C PRO A 69 12.36 -11.53 18.44
N LEU A 70 11.27 -10.80 18.20
CA LEU A 70 10.91 -9.66 19.03
C LEU A 70 10.51 -10.21 20.40
N ILE A 71 11.40 -10.07 21.39
CA ILE A 71 11.12 -10.48 22.78
C ILE A 71 10.11 -9.47 23.32
N LEU A 72 8.82 -9.83 23.27
CA LEU A 72 7.75 -9.07 23.90
C LEU A 72 7.52 -9.62 25.29
N GLU A 73 7.77 -8.81 26.32
CA GLU A 73 7.35 -9.14 27.68
C GLU A 73 5.82 -9.28 27.71
N LYS A 74 5.34 -10.48 28.07
CA LYS A 74 3.93 -10.65 28.42
C LYS A 74 3.68 -9.82 29.68
N LYS A 75 3.08 -8.65 29.52
CA LYS A 75 2.47 -7.95 30.65
C LYS A 75 1.38 -8.87 31.19
N PHE A 76 1.66 -9.55 32.31
CA PHE A 76 0.62 -10.17 33.11
C PHE A 76 -0.25 -9.03 33.62
N VAL A 77 -1.34 -8.76 32.90
CA VAL A 77 -2.46 -8.05 33.50
C VAL A 77 -3.03 -9.04 34.49
N GLU A 78 -2.59 -8.94 35.74
CA GLU A 78 -3.32 -9.52 36.86
C GLU A 78 -4.70 -8.87 36.84
N GLU A 79 -5.64 -9.51 36.15
CA GLU A 79 -7.06 -9.29 36.40
C GLU A 79 -7.24 -9.53 37.89
N LYS A 80 -7.30 -8.42 38.65
CA LYS A 80 -7.69 -8.43 40.06
C LYS A 80 -9.11 -8.98 40.11
N LYS A 81 -9.24 -10.30 40.21
CA LYS A 81 -10.52 -10.95 40.46
C LYS A 81 -11.11 -10.31 41.71
N GLU A 82 -12.29 -9.72 41.55
CA GLU A 82 -13.05 -9.18 42.67
C GLU A 82 -13.20 -10.29 43.72
N VAL A 83 -12.62 -10.05 44.90
CA VAL A 83 -12.60 -11.02 45.99
C VAL A 83 -14.04 -11.16 46.50
N ARG A 84 -14.65 -12.33 46.27
CA ARG A 84 -16.07 -12.62 46.59
C ARG A 84 -16.43 -12.47 48.07
N PHE A 85 -15.46 -12.51 48.98
CA PHE A 85 -15.71 -12.43 50.41
C PHE A 85 -14.81 -11.37 51.03
N ARG A 86 -15.44 -10.40 51.69
CA ARG A 86 -14.78 -9.47 52.62
C ARG A 86 -15.28 -9.78 54.02
N GLU A 87 -14.35 -10.02 54.93
CA GLU A 87 -14.64 -10.28 56.33
C GLU A 87 -15.23 -9.02 56.99
N LYS A 88 -16.37 -9.17 57.66
CA LYS A 88 -16.95 -8.08 58.46
C LYS A 88 -16.23 -8.04 59.81
N ARG A 89 -15.54 -6.93 60.10
CA ARG A 89 -15.04 -6.65 61.46
C ARG A 89 -16.23 -6.47 62.40
N ASN A 90 -16.42 -7.42 63.31
CA ASN A 90 -17.30 -7.23 64.47
C ASN A 90 -16.63 -6.27 65.45
N GLN A 91 -17.16 -5.05 65.57
CA GLN A 91 -16.86 -4.17 66.70
C GLN A 91 -17.73 -4.59 67.89
N LYS A 92 -17.31 -5.61 68.63
CA LYS A 92 -17.70 -5.78 70.03
C LYS A 92 -16.53 -6.40 70.78
N ASN A 93 -15.81 -5.56 71.48
CA ASN A 93 -15.50 -5.77 72.88
C ASN A 93 -15.43 -4.39 73.52
N GLU A 94 -16.51 -4.06 74.22
CA GLU A 94 -16.60 -2.98 75.19
C GLU A 94 -15.81 -3.38 76.44
N LEU A 95 -15.07 -2.39 76.98
CA LEU A 95 -14.37 -2.29 78.28
C LEU A 95 -13.46 -3.45 78.74
#